data_AF-A0A1V4KRX9-F1
#
_entry.id   AF-A0A1V4KRX9-F1
#
_cell.length_a   1.000
_cell.length_b   1.000
_cell.length_c   1.000
_cell.angle_alpha   90.00
_cell.angle_beta   90.00
_cell.angle_gamma   90.00
#
_symmetry.space_group_name_H-M   'P 1'
#
loop_
_entity.id
_entity.type
_entity.pdbx_description
1 polymer ?
#
loop_
_entity_poly.entity_id
_entity_poly.type
_entity_poly.pdbx_seq_one_letter_code
_entity_poly.pdbx_strand_id
1 'polypeptide(L)'
;MCVAVFAYEKHHDLKLLDSGAGGPDELAEKFSSTSIMYGLCRIQDPSTGAHRIVLINWVGEKAPESQREACAGHLPAIRAFFREASVVLSARRTAEVTQEGLSRALAHMAPAAPARRGPPPDAQELVGTNYRKTNPALEIRRTMRESFWEQAELEEQQRKADERRRAQEERRRWERQRMEEERRGAAERELRCREKERLIEEQR
;
A
#
# COMPACT_ATOMS: atom_id res chain seq x y z
N MET A 1 -38.58 -1.83 -8.71
CA MET A 1 -37.18 -2.30 -8.60
C MET A 1 -36.33 -1.07 -8.28
N CYS A 2 -35.02 -1.14 -8.03
CA CYS A 2 -34.24 0.10 -7.83
C CYS A 2 -33.20 0.22 -8.93
N VAL A 3 -33.13 1.41 -9.54
CA VAL A 3 -32.14 1.75 -10.56
C VAL A 3 -31.45 3.07 -10.23
N ALA A 4 -30.19 3.17 -10.59
CA ALA A 4 -29.40 4.39 -10.47
C ALA A 4 -28.50 4.55 -11.69
N VAL A 5 -28.40 5.77 -12.22
CA VAL A 5 -27.53 6.13 -13.35
C VAL A 5 -26.48 7.09 -12.85
N PHE A 6 -25.24 6.84 -13.24
CA PHE A 6 -24.09 7.69 -12.96
C PHE A 6 -23.45 8.13 -14.27
N ALA A 7 -23.08 9.40 -14.36
CA ALA A 7 -22.40 9.97 -15.51
C ALA A 7 -21.16 10.74 -15.06
N TYR A 8 -20.19 10.86 -15.97
CA TYR A 8 -19.03 11.71 -15.74
C TYR A 8 -19.41 13.19 -15.86
N GLU A 9 -19.02 13.97 -14.86
CA GLU A 9 -18.98 15.43 -14.92
C GLU A 9 -17.60 15.91 -15.39
N LYS A 10 -17.32 17.21 -15.28
CA LYS A 10 -16.00 17.79 -15.59
C LYS A 10 -14.94 17.13 -14.69
N HIS A 11 -13.75 16.85 -15.24
CA HIS A 11 -12.61 16.25 -14.52
C HIS A 11 -12.73 14.78 -14.07
N HIS A 12 -13.49 13.93 -14.77
CA HIS A 12 -13.60 12.49 -14.48
C HIS A 12 -14.28 12.14 -13.14
N ASP A 13 -14.98 13.09 -12.53
CA ASP A 13 -15.80 12.83 -11.35
C ASP A 13 -17.12 12.17 -11.74
N LEU A 14 -17.45 11.04 -11.09
CA LEU A 14 -18.70 10.33 -11.30
C LEU A 14 -19.79 10.92 -10.39
N LYS A 15 -20.91 11.37 -10.97
CA LYS A 15 -22.07 11.85 -10.22
C LYS A 15 -23.32 11.04 -10.50
N LEU A 16 -24.19 10.94 -9.49
CA LEU A 16 -25.52 10.39 -9.64
C LEU A 16 -26.35 11.33 -10.53
N LEU A 17 -26.76 10.83 -11.68
CA LEU A 17 -27.60 11.55 -12.64
C LEU A 17 -29.08 11.40 -12.27
N ASP A 18 -29.48 10.17 -11.94
CA ASP A 18 -30.87 9.84 -11.64
C ASP A 18 -30.93 8.57 -10.78
N SER A 19 -31.93 8.47 -9.91
CA SER A 19 -32.23 7.28 -9.12
C SER A 19 -33.74 7.10 -9.04
N GLY A 20 -34.22 5.91 -9.37
CA GLY A 20 -35.65 5.64 -9.47
C GLY A 20 -36.05 4.26 -8.98
N ALA A 21 -37.35 4.09 -8.75
CA ALA A 21 -37.96 2.80 -8.44
C ALA A 21 -38.27 1.94 -9.70
N GLY A 22 -37.60 2.27 -10.81
CA GLY A 22 -37.82 1.72 -12.13
C GLY A 22 -37.20 0.36 -12.39
N GLY A 23 -37.45 -0.13 -13.60
CA GLY A 23 -36.85 -1.33 -14.16
C GLY A 23 -35.60 -1.06 -15.02
N PRO A 24 -34.94 -2.13 -15.51
CA PRO A 24 -33.82 -2.01 -16.45
C PRO A 24 -34.19 -1.30 -17.77
N ASP A 25 -35.46 -1.34 -18.18
CA ASP A 25 -35.92 -0.64 -19.39
C ASP A 25 -35.90 0.88 -19.23
N GLU A 26 -36.33 1.39 -18.07
CA GLU A 26 -36.20 2.81 -17.73
C GLU A 26 -34.73 3.24 -17.66
N LEU A 27 -33.85 2.36 -17.15
CA LEU A 27 -32.41 2.60 -17.13
C LEU A 27 -31.84 2.75 -18.56
N ALA A 28 -32.32 1.93 -19.50
CA ALA A 28 -31.89 1.96 -20.89
C ALA A 28 -32.19 3.31 -21.58
N GLU A 29 -33.33 3.93 -21.25
CA GLU A 29 -33.73 5.23 -21.82
C GLU A 29 -32.87 6.39 -21.32
N LYS A 30 -32.28 6.28 -20.13
CA LYS A 30 -31.44 7.31 -19.53
C LYS A 30 -30.01 7.32 -20.09
N PHE A 31 -29.59 6.27 -20.78
CA PHE A 31 -28.25 6.17 -21.33
C PHE A 31 -28.09 6.98 -22.64
N SER A 32 -27.05 7.80 -22.72
CA SER A 32 -26.69 8.52 -23.95
C SER A 32 -25.65 7.77 -24.77
N SER A 33 -25.85 7.75 -26.09
CA SER A 33 -24.91 7.17 -27.06
C SER A 33 -23.60 7.97 -27.19
N THR A 34 -23.53 9.20 -26.69
CA THR A 34 -22.35 10.09 -26.84
C THR A 34 -21.41 10.05 -25.64
N SER A 35 -21.79 9.37 -24.56
CA SER A 35 -21.10 9.47 -23.27
C SER A 35 -20.88 8.09 -22.65
N ILE A 36 -19.91 8.02 -21.76
CA ILE A 36 -19.66 6.85 -20.92
C ILE A 36 -20.43 7.04 -19.62
N MET A 37 -21.17 6.03 -19.20
CA MET A 37 -22.02 6.07 -18.01
C MET A 37 -21.96 4.74 -17.27
N TYR A 38 -22.45 4.73 -16.04
CA TYR A 38 -22.61 3.51 -15.26
C TYR A 38 -24.03 3.41 -14.75
N GLY A 39 -24.60 2.22 -14.81
CA GLY A 39 -25.91 1.93 -14.24
C GLY A 39 -25.79 0.91 -13.12
N LEU A 40 -26.57 1.07 -12.07
CA LEU A 40 -26.86 0.00 -11.13
C LEU A 40 -28.32 -0.40 -11.26
N CYS A 41 -28.57 -1.70 -11.38
CA CYS A 41 -29.93 -2.24 -11.37
C CYS A 41 -30.00 -3.52 -10.54
N ARG A 42 -31.14 -3.74 -9.88
CA ARG A 42 -31.46 -5.01 -9.24
C ARG A 42 -32.27 -5.89 -10.20
N ILE A 43 -31.74 -7.06 -10.55
CA ILE A 43 -32.40 -8.02 -11.43
C ILE A 43 -32.44 -9.41 -10.78
N GLN A 44 -33.42 -10.22 -11.15
CA GLN A 44 -33.49 -11.62 -10.72
C GLN A 44 -32.59 -12.47 -11.61
N ASP A 45 -31.69 -13.22 -11.00
CA ASP A 45 -30.84 -14.17 -11.73
C ASP A 45 -31.69 -15.37 -12.19
N PRO A 46 -31.80 -15.66 -13.50
CA PRO A 46 -32.58 -16.80 -13.99
C PRO A 46 -32.03 -18.15 -13.51
N SER A 47 -30.74 -18.24 -13.20
CA SER A 47 -30.11 -19.50 -12.80
C SER A 47 -30.32 -19.83 -11.32
N THR A 48 -30.45 -18.81 -10.46
CA THR A 48 -30.56 -19.01 -8.99
C THR A 48 -31.88 -18.52 -8.41
N GLY A 49 -32.69 -17.78 -9.17
CA GLY A 49 -33.92 -17.14 -8.70
C GLY A 49 -33.69 -16.00 -7.70
N ALA A 50 -32.44 -15.74 -7.30
CA ALA A 50 -32.09 -14.70 -6.34
C ALA A 50 -31.95 -13.33 -7.02
N HIS A 51 -32.32 -12.26 -6.33
CA HIS A 51 -32.02 -10.91 -6.80
C HIS A 51 -30.54 -10.58 -6.62
N ARG A 52 -29.91 -10.12 -7.70
CA ARG A 52 -28.52 -9.63 -7.71
C ARG A 52 -28.49 -8.17 -8.14
N ILE A 53 -27.51 -7.45 -7.62
CA ILE A 53 -27.22 -6.08 -8.07
C ILE A 53 -26.19 -6.19 -9.18
N VAL A 54 -26.50 -5.59 -10.33
CA VAL A 54 -25.65 -5.59 -11.52
C VAL A 54 -25.14 -4.18 -11.77
N LEU A 55 -23.83 -4.06 -11.96
CA LEU A 55 -23.17 -2.86 -12.42
C LEU A 55 -23.07 -2.94 -13.96
N ILE A 56 -23.70 -2.00 -14.64
CA ILE A 56 -23.64 -1.86 -16.10
C ILE A 56 -22.61 -0.79 -16.43
N ASN A 57 -21.58 -1.18 -17.17
CA ASN A 57 -20.62 -0.28 -17.80
C ASN A 57 -21.14 0.10 -19.19
N TRP A 58 -21.71 1.28 -19.30
CA TRP A 58 -22.26 1.80 -20.55
C TRP A 58 -21.20 2.61 -21.30
N VAL A 59 -20.87 2.14 -22.50
CA VAL A 59 -19.97 2.86 -23.42
C VAL A 59 -20.75 3.22 -24.66
N GLY A 60 -21.18 4.48 -24.75
CA GLY A 60 -21.90 4.99 -25.91
C GLY A 60 -21.11 4.80 -27.20
N GLU A 61 -21.80 4.39 -28.27
CA GLU A 61 -21.18 4.12 -29.58
C GLU A 61 -20.53 5.36 -30.20
N LYS A 62 -21.07 6.54 -29.93
CA LYS A 62 -20.58 7.84 -30.41
C LYS A 62 -19.68 8.54 -29.39
N ALA A 63 -19.27 7.86 -28.32
CA ALA A 63 -18.37 8.43 -27.34
C ALA A 63 -16.96 8.62 -27.94
N PRO A 64 -16.28 9.76 -27.68
CA PRO A 64 -14.93 10.00 -28.16
C PRO A 64 -13.96 8.89 -27.73
N GLU A 65 -13.10 8.45 -28.64
CA GLU A 65 -12.12 7.39 -28.38
C GLU A 65 -11.18 7.75 -27.23
N SER A 66 -10.73 9.01 -27.16
CA SER A 66 -9.92 9.54 -26.06
C SER A 66 -10.57 9.40 -24.68
N GLN A 67 -11.90 9.57 -24.59
CA GLN A 67 -12.63 9.37 -23.33
C GLN A 67 -12.74 7.89 -22.97
N ARG A 68 -12.87 7.01 -23.97
CA ARG A 68 -12.93 5.56 -23.76
C ARG A 68 -11.61 5.03 -23.23
N GLU A 69 -10.49 5.49 -23.78
CA GLU A 69 -9.16 5.14 -23.29
C GLU A 69 -8.91 5.66 -21.87
N ALA A 70 -9.23 6.92 -21.61
CA ALA A 70 -9.08 7.51 -20.27
C ALA A 70 -9.93 6.76 -19.22
N CYS A 71 -11.17 6.41 -19.54
CA CYS A 71 -12.08 5.75 -18.60
C CYS A 71 -11.90 4.22 -18.51
N ALA A 72 -11.07 3.61 -19.37
CA ALA A 72 -10.80 2.17 -19.32
C ALA A 72 -10.21 1.74 -17.98
N GLY A 73 -9.39 2.60 -17.37
CA GLY A 73 -8.76 2.37 -16.06
C GLY A 73 -9.68 2.62 -14.85
N HIS A 74 -10.87 3.20 -15.03
CA HIS A 74 -11.75 3.58 -13.92
C HIS A 74 -12.62 2.42 -13.42
N LEU A 75 -12.91 1.44 -14.28
CA LEU A 75 -13.80 0.33 -13.94
C LEU A 75 -13.39 -0.44 -12.67
N PRO A 76 -12.10 -0.75 -12.41
CA PRO A 76 -11.67 -1.38 -11.17
C PRO A 76 -11.98 -0.55 -9.91
N ALA A 77 -11.80 0.77 -9.96
CA ALA A 77 -12.08 1.66 -8.83
C ALA A 77 -13.59 1.75 -8.57
N ILE A 78 -14.39 1.88 -9.63
CA ILE A 78 -15.85 1.90 -9.56
C ILE A 78 -16.39 0.57 -9.02
N ARG A 79 -15.82 -0.56 -9.45
CA ARG A 79 -16.17 -1.88 -8.94
C ARG A 79 -15.84 -2.05 -7.46
N ALA A 80 -14.74 -1.46 -7.00
CA ALA A 80 -14.33 -1.47 -5.59
C ALA A 80 -15.21 -0.57 -4.71
N PHE A 81 -15.75 0.52 -5.28
CA PHE A 81 -16.72 1.39 -4.64
C PHE A 81 -18.08 0.68 -4.48
N PHE A 82 -18.62 0.11 -5.56
CA PHE A 82 -19.88 -0.64 -5.54
C PHE A 82 -19.67 -2.11 -5.14
N ARG A 83 -19.34 -2.34 -3.86
CA ARG A 83 -19.08 -3.69 -3.33
C ARG A 83 -20.29 -4.63 -3.44
N GLU A 84 -21.50 -4.08 -3.35
CA GLU A 84 -22.75 -4.83 -3.44
C GLU A 84 -23.06 -5.34 -4.85
N ALA A 85 -22.50 -4.70 -5.88
CA ALA A 85 -22.63 -5.18 -7.25
C ALA A 85 -21.98 -6.57 -7.35
N SER A 86 -22.78 -7.57 -7.67
CA SER A 86 -22.32 -8.96 -7.76
C SER A 86 -21.65 -9.22 -9.11
N VAL A 87 -22.15 -8.56 -10.14
CA VAL A 87 -21.78 -8.76 -11.54
C VAL A 87 -21.52 -7.41 -12.20
N VAL A 88 -20.56 -7.39 -13.12
CA VAL A 88 -20.30 -6.25 -14.01
C VAL A 88 -20.61 -6.69 -15.44
N LEU A 89 -21.52 -5.99 -16.11
CA LEU A 89 -21.84 -6.20 -17.52
C LEU A 89 -21.41 -4.98 -18.33
N SER A 90 -20.88 -5.18 -19.53
CA SER A 90 -20.59 -4.09 -20.45
C SER A 90 -21.68 -4.03 -21.50
N ALA A 91 -22.27 -2.85 -21.71
CA ALA A 91 -23.33 -2.63 -22.67
C ALA A 91 -22.98 -1.45 -23.58
N ARG A 92 -23.35 -1.56 -24.86
CA ARG A 92 -23.14 -0.49 -25.86
C ARG A 92 -24.43 -0.02 -26.53
N ARG A 93 -25.49 -0.83 -26.45
CA ARG A 93 -26.79 -0.60 -27.06
C ARG A 93 -27.87 -0.71 -26.02
N THR A 94 -28.92 0.10 -26.16
CA THR A 94 -30.03 0.14 -25.20
C THR A 94 -30.75 -1.22 -25.12
N ALA A 95 -30.81 -1.96 -26.23
CA ALA A 95 -31.35 -3.32 -26.28
C ALA A 95 -30.60 -4.35 -25.41
N GLU A 96 -29.34 -4.08 -25.01
CA GLU A 96 -28.57 -4.95 -24.11
C GLU A 96 -28.87 -4.64 -22.63
N VAL A 97 -29.46 -3.48 -22.36
CA VAL A 97 -29.78 -2.98 -21.02
C VAL A 97 -31.19 -3.37 -20.59
N THR A 98 -32.01 -3.95 -21.48
CA THR A 98 -33.37 -4.40 -21.14
C THR A 98 -33.38 -5.60 -20.19
N GLN A 99 -34.53 -5.88 -19.58
CA GLN A 99 -34.68 -7.01 -18.66
C GLN A 99 -34.23 -8.34 -19.30
N GLU A 100 -34.61 -8.59 -20.54
CA GLU A 100 -34.28 -9.81 -21.28
C GLU A 100 -32.79 -9.82 -21.66
N GLY A 101 -32.23 -8.67 -22.06
CA GLY A 101 -30.82 -8.53 -22.42
C GLY A 101 -29.89 -8.85 -21.24
N LEU A 102 -30.18 -8.24 -20.09
CA LEU A 102 -29.43 -8.45 -18.86
C LEU A 102 -29.61 -9.87 -18.32
N SER A 103 -30.84 -10.40 -18.33
CA SER A 103 -31.10 -11.78 -17.90
C SER A 103 -30.37 -12.79 -18.78
N ARG A 104 -30.35 -12.57 -20.10
CA ARG A 104 -29.59 -13.39 -21.04
C ARG A 104 -28.10 -13.30 -20.77
N ALA A 105 -27.56 -12.10 -20.59
CA ALA A 105 -26.14 -11.90 -20.27
C ALA A 105 -25.75 -12.61 -18.96
N LEU A 106 -26.60 -12.53 -17.94
CA LEU A 106 -26.42 -13.26 -16.68
C LEU A 106 -26.47 -14.77 -16.85
N ALA A 107 -27.39 -15.29 -17.67
CA ALA A 107 -27.49 -16.72 -17.93
C ALA A 107 -26.27 -17.30 -18.66
N HIS A 108 -25.60 -16.50 -19.49
CA HIS A 108 -24.37 -16.89 -20.18
C HIS A 108 -23.15 -16.83 -19.26
N MET A 109 -23.22 -16.07 -18.16
CA MET A 109 -22.19 -16.12 -17.15
C MET A 109 -22.29 -17.43 -16.39
N ALA A 110 -21.15 -18.10 -16.18
CA ALA A 110 -21.10 -19.29 -15.35
C ALA A 110 -21.81 -19.01 -14.01
N PRO A 111 -22.63 -19.95 -13.49
CA PRO A 111 -23.27 -19.76 -12.21
C PRO A 111 -22.17 -19.47 -11.20
N ALA A 112 -22.25 -18.28 -10.57
CA ALA A 112 -21.35 -17.94 -9.48
C ALA A 112 -21.43 -19.11 -8.49
N ALA A 113 -20.29 -19.77 -8.26
CA ALA A 113 -20.21 -20.88 -7.32
C ALA A 113 -20.94 -20.44 -6.04
N PRO A 114 -21.83 -21.27 -5.46
CA PRO A 114 -22.59 -20.87 -4.30
C PRO A 114 -21.57 -20.36 -3.29
N ALA A 115 -21.64 -19.06 -2.97
CA ALA A 115 -20.87 -18.51 -1.89
C ALA A 115 -21.17 -19.43 -0.71
N ARG A 116 -20.15 -20.15 -0.23
CA ARG A 116 -20.28 -21.00 0.95
C ARG A 116 -20.88 -20.11 2.01
N ARG A 117 -22.19 -20.23 2.25
CA ARG A 117 -22.82 -19.68 3.42
C ARG A 117 -22.15 -20.43 4.55
N GLY A 118 -21.20 -19.74 5.21
CA GLY A 118 -20.80 -20.15 6.54
C GLY A 118 -22.08 -20.33 7.38
N PRO A 119 -22.07 -21.27 8.34
CA PRO A 119 -23.27 -21.61 9.10
C PRO A 119 -23.91 -20.34 9.69
N PRO A 120 -25.25 -20.31 9.81
CA PRO A 120 -25.94 -19.16 10.39
C PRO A 120 -25.40 -18.90 11.80
N PRO A 121 -25.20 -17.63 12.20
CA PRO A 121 -24.82 -17.32 13.56
C PRO A 121 -26.06 -17.46 14.44
N ASP A 122 -26.37 -18.69 14.84
CA ASP A 122 -27.24 -18.94 15.97
C ASP A 122 -26.41 -18.86 17.24
N ALA A 123 -26.41 -17.67 17.83
CA ALA A 123 -26.43 -17.43 19.26
C ALA A 123 -26.27 -15.92 19.46
N GLN A 124 -27.21 -15.31 20.18
CA GLN A 124 -26.95 -14.08 20.90
C GLN A 124 -25.85 -14.35 21.93
N GLU A 125 -24.58 -14.23 21.53
CA GLU A 125 -23.49 -14.06 22.48
C GLU A 125 -23.11 -12.58 22.48
N LEU A 126 -23.31 -11.99 23.66
CA LEU A 126 -22.64 -10.83 24.24
C LEU A 126 -21.82 -10.02 23.23
N VAL A 127 -22.19 -8.75 23.00
CA VAL A 127 -21.41 -7.78 22.22
C VAL A 127 -19.96 -7.69 22.72
N GLY A 128 -19.14 -8.63 22.27
CA GLY A 128 -17.70 -8.57 22.35
C GLY A 128 -17.27 -7.52 21.34
N THR A 129 -16.51 -6.54 21.80
CA THR A 129 -15.78 -5.65 20.91
C THR A 129 -15.22 -6.47 19.76
N ASN A 130 -15.51 -6.09 18.51
CA ASN A 130 -15.01 -6.76 17.31
C ASN A 130 -13.50 -6.51 17.16
N TYR A 131 -12.74 -6.93 18.16
CA TYR A 131 -11.30 -6.84 18.22
C TYR A 131 -10.77 -8.01 17.41
N ARG A 132 -10.45 -7.72 16.15
CA ARG A 132 -9.47 -8.55 15.45
C ARG A 132 -8.11 -8.20 16.01
N LYS A 133 -7.42 -9.18 16.60
CA LYS A 133 -6.01 -9.04 16.96
C LYS A 133 -5.23 -8.82 15.67
N THR A 134 -4.93 -7.57 15.36
CA THR A 134 -4.03 -7.20 14.27
C THR A 134 -2.73 -7.96 14.51
N ASN A 135 -2.37 -8.87 13.60
CA ASN A 135 -1.12 -9.62 13.71
C ASN A 135 0.03 -8.67 13.42
N PRO A 136 0.78 -8.20 14.44
CA PRO A 136 1.79 -7.17 14.24
C PRO A 136 2.89 -7.67 13.29
N ALA A 137 3.18 -8.97 13.33
CA ALA A 137 4.18 -9.59 12.45
C ALA A 137 3.81 -9.54 10.96
N LEU A 138 2.52 -9.48 10.62
CA LEU A 138 2.06 -9.38 9.21
C LEU A 138 1.96 -7.93 8.72
N GLU A 139 1.72 -6.95 9.60
CA GLU A 139 1.77 -5.53 9.24
C GLU A 139 3.19 -4.97 9.17
N ILE A 140 4.09 -5.41 10.06
CA ILE A 140 5.49 -4.95 10.10
C ILE A 140 6.23 -5.29 8.79
N ARG A 141 5.89 -6.42 8.14
CA ARG A 141 6.46 -6.82 6.84
C ARG A 141 6.01 -5.96 5.66
N ARG A 142 5.03 -5.07 5.81
CA ARG A 142 4.43 -4.32 4.69
C ARG A 142 5.02 -2.92 4.47
N THR A 143 5.93 -2.45 5.31
CA THR A 143 6.54 -1.13 5.17
C THR A 143 8.02 -1.15 5.50
N MET A 144 8.86 -0.74 4.54
CA MET A 144 10.20 -0.08 4.54
C MET A 144 10.89 0.32 5.87
N ARG A 145 10.65 -0.37 6.99
CA ARG A 145 11.12 -0.01 8.33
C ARG A 145 12.46 -0.68 8.64
N GLU A 146 12.64 -1.93 8.23
CA GLU A 146 13.89 -2.69 8.44
C GLU A 146 15.05 -2.04 7.69
N SER A 147 14.85 -1.63 6.44
CA SER A 147 15.89 -0.94 5.65
C SER A 147 16.32 0.42 6.23
N PHE A 148 15.44 1.12 6.94
CA PHE A 148 15.77 2.39 7.58
C PHE A 148 16.60 2.19 8.86
N TRP A 149 16.23 1.21 9.69
CA TRP A 149 16.98 0.89 10.90
C TRP A 149 18.34 0.27 10.58
N GLU A 150 18.44 -0.60 9.57
CA GLU A 150 19.72 -1.16 9.13
C GLU A 150 20.68 -0.07 8.63
N GLN A 151 20.18 0.91 7.87
CA GLN A 151 21.00 2.04 7.40
C GLN A 151 21.46 2.93 8.57
N ALA A 152 20.55 3.24 9.50
CA ALA A 152 20.87 4.05 10.68
C ALA A 152 21.86 3.35 11.63
N GLU A 153 21.72 2.04 11.85
CA GLU A 153 22.66 1.26 12.66
C GLU A 153 24.04 1.17 12.02
N LEU A 154 24.11 1.03 10.69
CA LEU A 154 25.39 1.01 9.98
C LEU A 154 26.13 2.35 10.07
N GLU A 155 25.40 3.46 9.97
CA GLU A 155 25.95 4.81 10.12
C GLU A 155 26.43 5.08 11.56
N GLU A 156 25.64 4.68 12.57
CA GLU A 156 26.00 4.76 14.00
C GLU A 156 27.25 3.92 14.33
N GLN A 157 27.37 2.72 13.76
CA GLN A 157 28.53 1.84 13.91
C GLN A 157 29.80 2.47 13.33
N GLN A 158 29.70 3.08 12.14
CA GLN A 158 30.85 3.76 11.51
C GLN A 158 31.32 4.95 12.35
N ARG A 159 30.40 5.78 12.85
CA ARG A 159 30.74 6.90 13.73
C ARG A 159 31.49 6.44 14.98
N LYS A 160 31.00 5.40 15.66
CA LYS A 160 31.65 4.85 16.86
C LYS A 160 33.00 4.19 16.55
N ALA A 161 33.16 3.57 15.38
CA ALA A 161 34.43 3.00 14.95
C ALA A 161 35.49 4.09 14.69
N ASP A 162 35.09 5.19 14.06
CA ASP A 162 35.95 6.34 13.81
C ASP A 162 36.38 7.06 15.09
N GLU A 163 35.46 7.27 16.03
CA GLU A 163 35.79 7.82 17.36
C GLU A 163 36.75 6.91 18.12
N ARG A 164 36.53 5.59 18.08
CA ARG A 164 37.43 4.61 18.71
C ARG A 164 38.81 4.61 18.05
N ARG A 165 38.89 4.73 16.73
CA ARG A 165 40.16 4.81 16.00
C ARG A 165 40.93 6.07 16.39
N ARG A 166 40.27 7.23 16.41
CA ARG A 166 40.88 8.50 16.84
C ARG A 166 41.35 8.45 18.28
N ALA A 167 40.55 7.91 19.20
CA ALA A 167 40.93 7.76 20.60
C ALA A 167 42.13 6.80 20.80
N GLN A 168 42.20 5.72 20.02
CA GLN A 168 43.36 4.82 20.04
C GLN A 168 44.62 5.49 19.50
N GLU A 169 44.50 6.26 18.42
CA GLU A 169 45.61 7.02 17.85
C GLU A 169 46.13 8.09 18.81
N GLU A 170 45.24 8.83 19.47
CA GLU A 170 45.60 9.79 20.52
C GLU A 170 46.31 9.11 21.68
N ARG A 171 45.76 8.00 22.21
CA ARG A 171 46.41 7.23 23.28
C ARG A 171 47.81 6.79 22.89
N ARG A 172 47.98 6.27 21.66
CA ARG A 172 49.30 5.87 21.13
C ARG A 172 50.26 7.05 21.00
N ARG A 173 49.77 8.25 20.64
CA ARG A 173 50.59 9.47 20.58
C ARG A 173 51.06 9.88 21.98
N TRP A 174 50.13 9.92 22.95
CA TRP A 174 50.43 10.24 24.35
C TRP A 174 51.41 9.24 24.98
N GLU A 175 51.25 7.94 24.70
CA GLU A 175 52.18 6.91 25.16
C GLU A 175 53.57 7.09 24.56
N ARG A 176 53.69 7.38 23.26
CA ARG A 176 54.99 7.66 22.62
C ARG A 176 55.67 8.88 23.23
N GLN A 177 54.93 9.97 23.46
CA GLN A 177 55.48 11.17 24.09
C GLN A 177 55.97 10.89 25.51
N ARG A 178 55.19 10.18 26.33
CA ARG A 178 55.63 9.77 27.67
C ARG A 178 56.89 8.91 27.64
N MET A 179 56.93 7.92 26.74
CA MET A 179 58.10 7.05 26.59
C MET A 179 59.35 7.81 26.14
N GLU A 180 59.21 8.80 25.25
CA GLU A 180 60.32 9.66 24.82
C GLU A 180 60.81 10.57 25.94
N GLU A 181 59.90 11.16 26.72
CA GLU A 181 60.24 11.96 27.90
C GLU A 181 60.96 11.12 28.96
N GLU A 182 60.45 9.91 29.24
CA GLU A 182 61.07 8.99 30.19
C GLU A 182 62.46 8.53 29.71
N ARG A 183 62.60 8.24 28.42
CA ARG A 183 63.88 7.87 27.79
C ARG A 183 64.88 9.02 27.80
N ARG A 184 64.45 10.25 27.51
CA ARG A 184 65.29 11.45 27.60
C ARG A 184 65.73 11.69 29.05
N GLY A 185 64.80 11.61 30.00
CA GLY A 185 65.11 11.73 31.42
C GLY A 185 66.03 10.62 31.94
N ALA A 186 65.92 9.39 31.41
CA ALA A 186 66.85 8.30 31.71
C ALA A 186 68.26 8.59 31.17
N ALA A 187 68.37 9.03 29.91
CA ALA A 187 69.66 9.39 29.30
C ALA A 187 70.34 10.57 30.01
N GLU A 188 69.58 11.60 30.41
CA GLU A 188 70.11 12.72 31.19
C GLU A 188 70.60 12.28 32.58
N ARG A 189 69.89 11.36 33.23
CA ARG A 189 70.33 10.76 34.50
C ARG A 189 71.61 9.94 34.32
N GLU A 190 71.69 9.14 33.27
CA GLU A 190 72.87 8.33 32.95
C GLU A 190 74.09 9.20 32.66
N LEU A 191 73.94 10.29 31.88
CA LEU A 191 75.00 11.26 31.63
C LEU A 191 75.50 11.91 32.93
N ARG A 192 74.59 12.36 33.80
CA ARG A 192 74.96 12.93 35.10
C ARG A 192 75.68 11.93 35.99
N CYS A 193 75.26 10.66 35.99
CA CYS A 193 75.96 9.60 36.73
C CYS A 193 77.37 9.38 36.17
N ARG A 194 77.50 9.28 34.84
CA ARG A 194 78.78 9.07 34.16
C ARG A 194 79.77 10.22 34.35
N GLU A 195 79.30 11.47 34.32
CA GLU A 195 80.13 12.64 34.62
C GLU A 195 80.62 12.62 36.08
N LYS A 196 79.74 12.29 37.03
CA LYS A 196 80.11 12.13 38.45
C LYS A 196 81.15 11.02 38.63
N GLU A 197 80.97 9.88 37.96
CA GLU A 197 81.94 8.77 37.99
C GLU A 197 83.31 9.20 37.46
N ARG A 198 83.36 9.94 36.34
CA ARG A 198 84.62 10.46 35.80
C ARG A 198 85.34 11.40 36.76
N LEU A 199 84.59 12.31 37.41
CA LEU A 199 85.15 13.22 38.41
C LEU A 199 85.67 12.48 39.66
N ILE A 200 85.02 11.39 40.05
CA ILE A 200 85.49 10.53 41.16
C ILE A 200 86.79 9.80 40.79
N GLU A 201 86.89 9.32 39.55
CA GLU A 201 88.09 8.65 39.04
C GLU A 201 89.28 9.61 38.86
N GLU A 202 89.04 10.84 38.41
CA GLU A 202 90.06 11.90 38.33
C GLU A 202 90.59 12.36 39.71
N GLN A 203 89.84 12.14 40.80
CA GLN A 203 90.26 12.44 42.18
C GLN A 203 90.95 11.27 42.89
N ARG A 204 91.18 10.14 42.21
CA ARG A 204 91.76 8.92 42.77
C ARG A 204 93.21 8.71 42.31
#